data_AF-A0A1M3J6E1-F1
#
_entry.id   AF-A0A1M3J6E1-F1
#
_cell.length_a   1.000
_cell.length_b   1.000
_cell.length_c   1.000
_cell.angle_alpha   90.00
_cell.angle_beta   90.00
_cell.angle_gamma   90.00
#
_symmetry.space_group_name_H-M   'P 1'
#
loop_
_entity.id
_entity.type
_entity.pdbx_description
1 polymer ?
#
loop_
_entity_poly.entity_id
_entity_poly.type
_entity_poly.pdbx_seq_one_letter_code
_entity_poly.pdbx_strand_id
1 'polypeptide(L)'
;MTYIVTEACIKCKYMDCVEICPVNCFYEGENMLVINPEECIDCGVCVPECPIDAIQADTVEGSEPWVEFNQKYSNEWPRITLKGVPPADADDWTEVPDKLANHFSPKPGKS
;
A
#
# COMPACT_ATOMS: atom_id res chain seq x y z
N MET A 1 -2.93 -0.14 17.05
CA MET A 1 -1.75 0.02 16.17
C MET A 1 -2.32 -0.03 14.76
N THR A 2 -1.50 0.06 13.72
CA THR A 2 -1.99 -0.17 12.36
C THR A 2 -0.83 -0.58 11.46
N TYR A 3 -1.17 -1.11 10.29
CA TYR A 3 -0.20 -1.34 9.24
C TYR A 3 -0.33 -0.24 8.18
N ILE A 4 0.81 0.14 7.62
CA ILE A 4 0.93 1.21 6.64
C ILE A 4 1.68 0.71 5.42
N VAL A 5 1.32 1.24 4.25
CA VAL A 5 2.08 1.04 3.01
C VAL A 5 3.02 2.22 2.81
N THR A 6 4.29 1.95 2.53
CA THR A 6 5.34 2.97 2.31
C THR A 6 5.59 3.21 0.81
N GLU A 7 6.52 4.12 0.49
CA GLU A 7 6.88 4.42 -0.90
C GLU A 7 7.39 3.23 -1.70
N ALA A 8 7.89 2.18 -1.02
CA ALA A 8 8.37 0.97 -1.68
C ALA A 8 7.28 0.36 -2.58
N CYS A 9 5.99 0.52 -2.25
CA CYS A 9 4.89 0.01 -3.07
C CYS A 9 4.72 0.76 -4.41
N ILE A 10 5.12 2.03 -4.49
CA ILE A 10 4.91 2.89 -5.66
C ILE A 10 5.53 2.23 -6.88
N LYS A 11 4.75 2.17 -7.98
CA LYS A 11 5.07 1.52 -9.26
C LYS A 11 5.22 -0.01 -9.23
N CYS A 12 5.43 -0.62 -8.07
CA CYS A 12 5.47 -2.07 -7.93
C CYS A 12 4.04 -2.65 -7.87
N LYS A 13 3.21 -2.19 -6.93
CA LYS A 13 1.77 -2.49 -6.85
C LYS A 13 1.40 -3.97 -7.17
N TYR A 14 2.02 -4.93 -6.48
CA TYR A 14 1.78 -6.36 -6.71
C TYR A 14 0.41 -6.87 -6.23
N MET A 15 -0.19 -6.18 -5.25
CA MET A 15 -1.54 -6.46 -4.72
C MET A 15 -1.73 -7.81 -4.01
N ASP A 16 -0.67 -8.59 -3.73
CA ASP A 16 -0.78 -9.86 -2.97
C ASP A 16 -1.40 -9.66 -1.57
N CYS A 17 -1.08 -8.53 -0.93
CA CYS A 17 -1.60 -8.16 0.38
C CYS A 17 -3.14 -8.04 0.44
N VAL A 18 -3.81 -7.84 -0.70
CA VAL A 18 -5.28 -7.71 -0.77
C VAL A 18 -5.95 -9.06 -0.53
N GLU A 19 -5.39 -10.16 -1.02
CA GLU A 19 -6.03 -11.49 -0.96
C GLU A 19 -6.12 -12.05 0.47
N ILE A 20 -5.20 -11.62 1.33
CA ILE A 20 -5.09 -12.13 2.70
C ILE A 20 -5.77 -11.22 3.74
N CYS A 21 -6.21 -10.02 3.36
CA CYS A 21 -6.77 -9.06 4.30
C CYS A 21 -8.17 -9.49 4.76
N PRO A 22 -8.39 -9.84 6.05
CA PRO A 22 -9.68 -10.35 6.52
C PRO A 22 -10.80 -9.30 6.55
N VAL A 23 -10.44 -8.02 6.54
CA VAL A 23 -11.37 -6.88 6.65
C VAL A 23 -11.42 -6.01 5.39
N ASN A 24 -10.67 -6.37 4.34
CA ASN A 24 -10.61 -5.64 3.08
C ASN A 24 -10.32 -4.12 3.24
N CYS A 25 -9.38 -3.77 4.11
CA CYS A 25 -9.05 -2.38 4.42
C CYS A 25 -8.01 -1.76 3.45
N PHE A 26 -7.88 -2.29 2.23
CA PHE A 26 -6.97 -1.77 1.21
C PHE A 26 -7.70 -0.87 0.21
N TYR A 27 -7.02 0.20 -0.19
CA TYR A 27 -7.53 1.21 -1.10
C TYR A 27 -6.53 1.45 -2.23
N GLU A 28 -7.05 1.60 -3.45
CA GLU A 28 -6.27 1.52 -4.67
C GLU A 28 -6.01 2.90 -5.28
N GLY A 29 -4.75 3.29 -5.40
CA GLY A 29 -4.31 4.41 -6.22
C GLY A 29 -3.93 3.96 -7.63
N GLU A 30 -3.62 4.91 -8.51
CA GLU A 30 -3.20 4.58 -9.88
C GLU A 30 -1.97 3.66 -9.89
N ASN A 31 -1.01 3.88 -8.99
CA ASN A 31 0.28 3.18 -8.98
C ASN A 31 0.75 2.66 -7.61
N MET A 32 -0.08 2.66 -6.58
CA MET A 32 0.20 2.02 -5.29
C MET A 32 -1.09 1.64 -4.57
N LEU A 33 -0.97 0.97 -3.44
CA LEU A 33 -2.05 0.71 -2.49
C LEU A 33 -1.81 1.46 -1.19
N VAL A 34 -2.86 1.71 -0.42
CA VAL A 34 -2.79 2.18 0.97
C VAL A 34 -3.72 1.35 1.86
N ILE A 35 -3.42 1.32 3.15
CA ILE A 35 -4.25 0.69 4.19
C ILE A 35 -5.05 1.78 4.90
N ASN A 36 -6.34 1.57 5.12
CA ASN A 36 -7.11 2.45 6.01
C ASN A 36 -6.78 2.11 7.46
N PRO A 37 -6.16 3.03 8.23
CA PRO A 37 -5.74 2.70 9.58
C PRO A 37 -6.89 2.62 10.59
N GLU A 38 -8.06 3.18 10.29
CA GLU A 38 -9.27 3.04 11.12
C GLU A 38 -9.98 1.69 10.92
N GLU A 39 -9.79 1.06 9.76
CA GLU A 39 -10.39 -0.25 9.45
C GLU A 39 -9.42 -1.42 9.71
N CYS A 40 -8.11 -1.15 9.76
CA CYS A 40 -7.11 -2.17 10.04
C CYS A 40 -7.27 -2.74 11.46
N ILE A 41 -7.20 -4.07 11.58
CA ILE A 41 -7.37 -4.79 12.86
C ILE A 41 -6.05 -5.37 13.41
N ASP A 42 -4.91 -4.86 12.97
CA ASP A 42 -3.58 -5.26 13.47
C ASP A 42 -3.21 -6.75 13.35
N CYS A 43 -3.83 -7.48 12.41
CA CYS A 43 -3.59 -8.92 12.27
C CYS A 43 -2.20 -9.28 11.68
N GLY A 44 -1.57 -8.36 10.94
CA GLY A 44 -0.19 -8.51 10.42
C GLY A 44 0.01 -9.51 9.29
N VAL A 45 -1.04 -10.20 8.85
CA VAL A 45 -0.95 -11.23 7.79
C VAL A 45 -0.53 -10.68 6.43
N CYS A 46 -0.73 -9.38 6.17
CA CYS A 46 -0.34 -8.76 4.91
C CYS A 46 1.16 -8.47 4.77
N VAL A 47 1.90 -8.39 5.89
CA VAL A 47 3.33 -8.06 5.90
C VAL A 47 4.16 -9.08 5.10
N PRO A 48 4.13 -10.39 5.43
CA PRO A 48 4.94 -11.37 4.71
C PRO A 48 4.51 -11.61 3.26
N GLU A 49 3.29 -11.20 2.89
CA GLU A 49 2.77 -11.38 1.55
C GLU A 49 3.25 -10.30 0.57
N CYS A 50 3.80 -9.18 1.05
CA CYS A 50 4.34 -8.15 0.19
C CYS A 50 5.74 -8.55 -0.32
N PRO A 51 5.96 -8.79 -1.63
CA PRO A 51 7.24 -9.31 -2.13
C PRO A 51 8.45 -8.38 -1.96
N ILE A 52 8.21 -7.13 -1.55
CA ILE A 52 9.19 -6.05 -1.47
C ILE A 52 9.17 -5.35 -0.11
N ASP A 53 8.54 -5.97 0.90
CA ASP A 53 8.50 -5.46 2.27
C ASP A 53 7.98 -4.01 2.40
N ALA A 54 7.04 -3.62 1.53
CA ALA A 54 6.48 -2.26 1.50
C ALA A 54 5.45 -1.99 2.61
N ILE A 55 5.15 -2.98 3.45
CA ILE A 55 4.15 -2.90 4.51
C ILE A 55 4.86 -3.04 5.86
N GLN A 56 4.65 -2.07 6.75
CA GLN A 56 5.23 -2.08 8.09
C GLN A 56 4.22 -1.60 9.13
N ALA A 57 4.52 -1.84 10.41
CA ALA A 57 3.71 -1.33 11.51
C ALA A 57 3.93 0.17 11.73
N ASP A 58 2.90 0.86 12.21
CA ASP A 58 2.96 2.26 12.64
C ASP A 58 3.86 2.51 13.86
N THR A 59 4.32 1.45 14.52
CA THR A 59 5.26 1.53 15.65
C THR A 59 6.73 1.60 15.23
N VAL A 60 7.03 1.43 13.93
CA VAL A 60 8.38 1.58 13.38
C VAL A 60 8.79 3.04 13.39
N GLU A 61 10.01 3.36 13.83
CA GLU A 61 10.52 4.73 13.85
C GLU A 61 10.48 5.37 12.44
N GLY A 62 9.90 6.57 12.31
CA GLY A 62 9.75 7.26 11.02
C GLY A 62 8.52 6.85 10.22
N SER A 63 7.61 6.07 10.79
CA SER A 63 6.32 5.68 10.21
C SER A 63 5.30 6.82 10.19
N GLU A 64 5.47 7.87 11.00
CA GLU A 64 4.45 8.89 11.27
C GLU A 64 3.93 9.57 9.99
N PRO A 65 4.78 9.99 9.02
CA PRO A 65 4.29 10.58 7.77
C PRO A 65 3.46 9.60 6.94
N TRP A 66 3.76 8.31 7.03
CA TRP A 66 3.07 7.26 6.28
C TRP A 66 1.69 6.95 6.85
N VAL A 67 1.48 7.12 8.15
CA VAL A 67 0.15 6.99 8.77
C VAL A 67 -0.80 8.04 8.18
N GLU A 68 -0.38 9.31 8.16
CA GLU A 68 -1.18 10.39 7.58
C GLU A 68 -1.42 10.20 6.08
N PHE A 69 -0.39 9.75 5.36
CA PHE A 69 -0.49 9.44 3.93
C PHE A 69 -1.53 8.35 3.64
N ASN A 70 -1.46 7.24 4.38
CA ASN A 70 -2.36 6.12 4.22
C ASN A 70 -3.81 6.51 4.55
N GLN A 71 -4.02 7.21 5.68
CA GLN A 71 -5.33 7.75 6.07
C GLN A 71 -5.91 8.68 5.01
N LYS A 72 -5.11 9.59 4.46
CA LYS A 72 -5.58 10.54 3.45
C LYS A 72 -6.09 9.79 2.22
N TYR A 73 -5.26 8.94 1.64
CA TYR A 73 -5.60 8.29 0.38
C TYR A 73 -6.63 7.18 0.54
N SER A 74 -6.74 6.54 1.70
CA SER A 74 -7.85 5.60 1.95
C SER A 74 -9.23 6.27 1.98
N ASN A 75 -9.30 7.58 2.25
CA ASN A 75 -10.53 8.36 2.18
C ASN A 75 -10.85 8.87 0.76
N GLU A 76 -9.85 8.92 -0.14
CA GLU A 76 -9.99 9.46 -1.49
C GLU A 76 -10.09 8.39 -2.58
N TRP A 77 -9.48 7.23 -2.35
CA TRP A 77 -9.37 6.15 -3.34
C TRP A 77 -10.46 5.10 -3.18
N PRO A 78 -10.76 4.31 -4.22
CA PRO A 78 -11.69 3.19 -4.12
C PRO A 78 -11.09 2.02 -3.33
N ARG A 79 -11.94 1.27 -2.63
CA ARG A 79 -11.55 0.03 -1.97
C ARG A 79 -11.23 -1.06 -2.99
N ILE A 80 -10.19 -1.85 -2.75
CA ILE A 80 -9.84 -3.04 -3.53
C ILE A 80 -9.99 -4.29 -2.65
N THR A 81 -10.66 -5.30 -3.19
CA THR A 81 -10.96 -6.58 -2.50
C THR A 81 -10.45 -7.80 -3.25
N LEU A 82 -9.99 -7.62 -4.49
CA LEU A 82 -9.50 -8.67 -5.35
C LEU A 82 -8.17 -8.25 -5.96
N LYS A 83 -7.25 -9.20 -6.07
CA LYS A 83 -5.96 -8.99 -6.73
C LYS A 83 -6.18 -8.72 -8.23
N GLY A 84 -5.64 -7.60 -8.68
CA GLY A 84 -5.55 -7.25 -10.10
C GLY A 84 -4.31 -7.85 -10.76
N VAL A 85 -4.00 -7.36 -11.96
CA VAL A 85 -2.74 -7.70 -12.64
C VAL A 85 -1.69 -6.65 -12.23
N PRO A 86 -0.56 -7.06 -11.62
CA PRO A 86 0.55 -6.16 -11.35
C PRO A 86 1.06 -5.47 -12.64
N PRO A 87 1.62 -4.26 -12.54
CA PRO A 87 2.36 -3.66 -13.65
C PRO A 87 3.42 -4.61 -14.22
N ALA A 88 3.55 -4.66 -15.55
CA ALA A 88 4.52 -5.56 -16.20
C ALA A 88 5.98 -5.21 -15.89
N ASP A 89 6.22 -3.96 -15.49
CA ASP A 89 7.52 -3.41 -15.08
C ASP A 89 7.72 -3.40 -13.55
N ALA A 90 6.84 -4.03 -12.76
CA ALA A 90 6.88 -3.95 -11.30
C ALA A 90 8.24 -4.31 -10.68
N ASP A 91 8.91 -5.34 -11.22
CA ASP A 91 10.21 -5.82 -10.76
C ASP A 91 11.33 -4.78 -10.97
N ASP A 92 11.22 -3.95 -12.01
CA ASP A 92 12.20 -2.90 -12.35
C ASP A 92 12.17 -1.75 -11.32
N TRP A 93 11.10 -1.65 -10.52
CA TRP A 93 10.89 -0.56 -9.55
C TRP A 93 11.24 -0.93 -8.11
N THR A 94 11.65 -2.17 -7.84
CA THR A 94 11.84 -2.69 -6.48
C THR A 94 12.95 -1.97 -5.70
N GLU A 95 14.06 -1.64 -6.37
CA GLU A 95 15.23 -0.98 -5.77
C GLU A 95 15.32 0.52 -6.08
N VAL A 96 14.33 1.10 -6.75
CA VAL A 96 14.34 2.53 -7.10
C VAL A 96 14.02 3.37 -5.86
N PRO A 97 14.90 4.31 -5.44
CA PRO A 97 14.66 5.19 -4.29
C PRO A 97 13.78 6.40 -4.66
N ASP A 98 13.33 7.13 -3.63
CA ASP A 98 12.62 8.41 -3.75
C ASP A 98 11.38 8.36 -4.67
N LYS A 99 10.65 7.24 -4.63
CA LYS A 99 9.50 7.01 -5.52
C LYS A 99 8.34 7.93 -5.18
N LEU A 100 8.21 8.32 -3.91
CA LEU A 100 7.21 9.30 -3.50
C LEU A 100 7.41 10.65 -4.21
N ALA A 101 8.65 11.11 -4.33
CA ALA A 101 8.96 12.41 -4.92
C ALA A 101 8.85 12.40 -6.45
N ASN A 102 9.31 11.32 -7.10
CA ASN A 102 9.53 11.30 -8.54
C ASN A 102 8.47 10.53 -9.34
N HIS A 103 7.74 9.61 -8.70
CA HIS A 103 6.94 8.62 -9.41
C HIS A 103 5.52 8.42 -8.87
N PHE A 104 5.21 9.00 -7.72
CA PHE A 104 3.88 8.92 -7.11
C PHE A 104 2.78 9.55 -7.97
N SER A 105 1.60 8.91 -8.00
CA SER A 105 0.39 9.50 -8.58
C SER A 105 -0.72 9.57 -7.53
N PRO A 106 -1.30 10.77 -7.28
CA PRO A 106 -2.41 10.92 -6.34
C PRO A 106 -3.75 10.45 -6.90
N LYS A 107 -3.80 10.05 -8.18
CA LYS A 107 -5.06 9.66 -8.83
C LYS A 107 -5.57 8.34 -8.25
N PRO A 108 -6.90 8.17 -8.13
CA PRO A 108 -7.48 6.89 -7.74
C PRO A 108 -7.18 5.80 -8.77
N GLY A 109 -7.17 4.57 -8.27
CA GLY A 109 -7.09 3.35 -9.05
C GLY A 109 -8.36 3.09 -9.87
N LYS A 110 -8.39 1.94 -10.53
CA LYS A 110 -9.49 1.57 -11.44
C LYS A 110 -10.47 0.57 -10.84
N SER A 111 -10.15 0.03 -9.65
CA SER A 111 -10.88 -0.93 -8.80
C SER A 111 -11.96 -1.73 -9.50
#